data_AF-A0A448WVH8-F1
#
_entry.id   AF-A0A448WVH8-F1
#
_cell.length_a   1.000
_cell.length_b   1.000
_cell.length_c   1.000
_cell.angle_alpha   90.00
_cell.angle_beta   90.00
_cell.angle_gamma   90.00
#
_symmetry.space_group_name_H-M   'P 1'
#
loop_
_entity.id
_entity.type
_entity.pdbx_description
1 polymer ?
#
loop_
_entity_poly.entity_id
_entity_poly.type
_entity_poly.pdbx_seq_one_letter_code
_entity_poly.pdbx_strand_id
1 'polypeptide(L)'
;MYTNISGEKTVSMLLEILEREYYILGAERIRKESLTRLINLTVRINNFTFNGSIYEQIFELPMGSPLSPLSNCMKPSLQSSIFMRYLDDYFALCSHGKINLGQLLNFIDQLDD
;
A
#
# COMPACT_ATOMS: atom_id res chain seq x y z
N MET A 1 7.50 2.54 -15.21
CA MET A 1 6.27 3.16 -14.66
C MET A 1 6.12 2.58 -13.27
N TYR A 2 6.07 3.42 -12.25
CA TYR A 2 6.07 3.03 -10.84
C TYR A 2 4.93 3.76 -10.13
N THR A 3 4.40 3.17 -9.06
CA THR A 3 3.41 3.85 -8.21
C THR A 3 4.14 4.62 -7.12
N ASN A 4 3.67 5.82 -6.73
CA ASN A 4 4.22 6.65 -5.65
C ASN A 4 4.02 6.05 -4.24
N ILE A 5 4.24 4.74 -4.10
CA ILE A 5 3.94 3.94 -2.92
C ILE A 5 5.20 3.18 -2.55
N SER A 6 5.69 3.45 -1.35
CA SER A 6 6.84 2.75 -0.79
C SER A 6 6.59 1.23 -0.66
N GLY A 7 7.54 0.46 -1.16
CA GLY A 7 7.54 -1.00 -1.00
C GLY A 7 7.59 -1.41 0.48
N GLU A 8 8.38 -0.74 1.30
CA GLU A 8 8.52 -1.06 2.72
C GLU A 8 7.21 -0.82 3.49
N LYS A 9 6.55 0.31 3.24
CA LYS A 9 5.21 0.59 3.81
C LYS A 9 4.21 -0.49 3.41
N THR A 10 4.24 -0.91 2.14
CA THR A 10 3.35 -1.95 1.65
C THR A 10 3.60 -3.29 2.34
N VAL A 11 4.85 -3.66 2.58
CA VAL A 11 5.18 -4.88 3.35
C VAL A 11 4.62 -4.77 4.77
N SER A 12 4.92 -3.68 5.50
CA SER A 12 4.46 -3.51 6.89
C SER A 12 2.94 -3.61 7.00
N MET A 13 2.24 -2.93 6.10
CA MET A 13 0.79 -2.91 6.05
C MET A 13 0.19 -4.27 5.72
N LEU A 14 0.74 -4.99 4.73
CA LEU A 14 0.27 -6.34 4.40
C LEU A 14 0.47 -7.29 5.58
N LEU A 15 1.57 -7.14 6.33
CA LEU A 15 1.78 -7.90 7.55
C LEU A 15 0.74 -7.56 8.62
N GLU A 16 0.40 -6.29 8.84
CA GLU A 16 -0.68 -5.90 9.75
C GLU A 16 -2.04 -6.49 9.34
N ILE A 17 -2.35 -6.51 8.04
CA ILE A 17 -3.57 -7.15 7.54
C ILE A 17 -3.56 -8.65 7.81
N LEU A 18 -2.42 -9.31 7.60
CA LEU A 18 -2.27 -10.74 7.90
C LEU A 18 -2.42 -11.07 9.39
N GLU A 19 -2.02 -10.17 10.28
CA GLU A 19 -2.27 -10.32 11.72
C GLU A 19 -3.77 -10.22 12.03
N ARG A 20 -4.48 -9.28 11.40
CA ARG A 20 -5.92 -9.07 11.62
C ARG A 20 -6.77 -10.19 11.02
N GLU A 21 -6.43 -10.63 9.81
CA GLU A 21 -7.17 -11.61 9.01
C GLU A 21 -6.56 -13.01 9.10
N TYR A 22 -6.02 -13.37 10.28
CA TYR A 22 -5.29 -14.62 10.49
C TYR A 22 -6.08 -15.88 10.10
N TYR A 23 -7.41 -15.84 10.15
CA TYR A 23 -8.27 -16.97 9.77
C TYR A 23 -8.10 -17.38 8.29
N ILE A 24 -7.74 -16.45 7.40
CA ILE A 24 -7.49 -16.73 5.97
C ILE A 24 -6.32 -17.71 5.83
N LEU A 25 -5.27 -17.53 6.65
CA LEU A 25 -4.11 -18.41 6.66
C LEU A 25 -4.49 -19.85 7.05
N GLY A 26 -5.39 -19.98 8.02
CA GLY A 26 -5.92 -21.27 8.47
C GLY A 26 -6.77 -21.97 7.40
N ALA A 27 -7.63 -21.22 6.70
CA ALA A 27 -8.48 -21.75 5.65
C ALA A 27 -7.67 -22.27 4.44
N GLU A 28 -6.66 -21.52 4.02
CA GLU A 28 -5.81 -21.84 2.87
C GLU A 28 -4.62 -22.75 3.24
N ARG A 29 -4.47 -23.12 4.52
CA ARG A 29 -3.34 -23.90 5.06
C ARG A 29 -1.97 -23.27 4.73
N ILE A 30 -1.92 -21.94 4.64
CA ILE A 30 -0.70 -21.20 4.35
C ILE A 30 -0.01 -20.84 5.66
N ARG A 31 1.28 -21.20 5.77
CA ARG A 31 2.10 -20.76 6.90
C ARG A 31 2.39 -19.27 6.77
N LYS A 32 2.13 -18.52 7.86
CA LYS A 32 2.37 -17.08 7.93
C LYS A 32 3.79 -16.71 7.50
N GLU A 33 4.79 -17.43 7.98
CA GLU A 33 6.21 -17.18 7.68
C GLU A 33 6.49 -17.34 6.18
N SER A 34 5.82 -18.29 5.52
CA SER A 34 5.98 -18.52 4.08
C SER A 34 5.37 -17.38 3.28
N LEU A 35 4.18 -16.90 3.68
CA LEU A 35 3.53 -15.77 3.02
C LEU A 35 4.26 -14.45 3.26
N THR A 36 4.72 -14.19 4.50
CA THR A 36 5.59 -13.06 4.82
C THR A 36 6.85 -13.06 3.95
N ARG A 37 7.49 -14.22 3.78
CA ARG A 37 8.68 -14.33 2.93
C ARG A 37 8.36 -14.09 1.46
N LEU A 38 7.21 -14.59 0.98
CA LEU A 38 6.76 -14.35 -0.39
C LEU A 38 6.48 -12.87 -0.65
N ILE A 39 5.76 -12.19 0.25
CA ILE A 39 5.48 -10.75 0.14
C ILE A 39 6.80 -9.97 0.07
N ASN A 40 7.75 -10.28 0.95
CA ASN A 40 9.06 -9.63 0.94
C ASN A 40 9.81 -9.85 -0.38
N LEU A 41 9.78 -11.07 -0.94
CA LEU A 41 10.41 -11.38 -2.22
C LEU A 41 9.75 -10.61 -3.37
N THR A 42 8.42 -10.59 -3.42
CA THR A 42 7.67 -9.89 -4.48
C THR A 42 7.88 -8.38 -4.43
N VAL A 43 8.04 -7.80 -3.25
CA VAL A 43 8.30 -6.35 -3.12
C VAL A 43 9.76 -6.00 -3.38
N ARG A 44 10.72 -6.85 -2.97
CA ARG A 44 12.16 -6.55 -3.13
C ARG A 44 12.71 -6.90 -4.51
N ILE A 45 12.20 -7.96 -5.14
CA ILE A 45 12.73 -8.48 -6.41
C ILE A 45 11.76 -8.07 -7.52
N ASN A 46 11.93 -6.85 -8.01
CA ASN A 46 11.15 -6.32 -9.12
C ASN A 46 12.03 -6.20 -10.36
N ASN A 47 11.94 -7.19 -11.24
CA ASN A 47 12.63 -7.18 -12.53
C ASN A 47 11.61 -7.03 -13.66
N PHE A 48 11.95 -6.27 -14.70
CA PHE A 48 11.16 -6.17 -15.90
C PHE A 48 12.03 -6.32 -17.15
N THR A 49 11.42 -6.81 -18.23
CA THR A 49 12.10 -6.95 -19.52
C THR A 49 11.71 -5.80 -20.43
N PHE A 50 12.71 -5.11 -20.98
CA PHE A 50 12.51 -4.07 -21.98
C PHE A 50 13.55 -4.23 -23.10
N ASN A 51 13.09 -4.28 -24.35
CA ASN A 51 13.95 -4.45 -25.52
C ASN A 51 14.93 -5.65 -25.43
N GLY A 52 14.46 -6.78 -24.92
CA GLY A 52 15.27 -8.01 -24.77
C GLY A 52 16.25 -8.01 -23.60
N SER A 53 16.36 -6.92 -22.85
CA SER A 53 17.23 -6.79 -21.67
C SER A 53 16.41 -6.84 -20.38
N ILE A 54 17.00 -7.37 -19.31
CA ILE A 54 16.40 -7.43 -17.97
C ILE A 54 16.91 -6.23 -17.16
N TYR A 55 15.98 -5.53 -16.53
CA TYR A 55 16.26 -4.39 -15.67
C TYR A 55 15.67 -4.63 -14.29
N GLU A 56 16.39 -4.18 -13.27
CA GLU A 56 15.90 -4.11 -11.90
C GLU A 56 15.19 -2.77 -11.67
N GLN A 57 13.98 -2.83 -11.13
CA GLN A 57 13.28 -1.66 -10.63
C GLN A 57 13.74 -1.37 -9.21
N ILE A 58 14.47 -0.27 -9.05
CA ILE A 58 15.03 0.20 -7.78
C ILE A 58 14.13 1.19 -7.04
N PHE A 59 13.07 1.69 -7.69
CA PHE A 59 12.22 2.73 -7.16
C PHE A 59 10.78 2.27 -7.05
N GLU A 60 10.27 2.28 -5.82
CA GLU A 60 8.86 2.01 -5.46
C GLU A 60 8.29 0.71 -6.04
N LEU A 61 6.98 0.51 -5.94
CA LEU A 61 6.32 -0.68 -6.47
C LEU A 61 6.10 -0.61 -7.98
N PRO A 62 6.29 -1.72 -8.73
CA PRO A 62 6.06 -1.74 -10.16
C PRO A 62 4.59 -1.53 -10.47
N MET A 63 4.29 -0.61 -11.39
CA MET A 63 2.94 -0.52 -11.93
C MET A 63 2.57 -1.84 -12.61
N GLY A 64 1.38 -2.33 -12.29
CA GLY A 64 0.91 -3.64 -12.74
C GLY A 64 1.30 -4.80 -11.82
N SER A 65 2.03 -4.55 -10.72
CA SER A 65 2.17 -5.56 -9.67
C SER A 65 0.80 -5.89 -9.08
N PRO A 66 0.48 -7.18 -8.84
CA PRO A 66 -0.72 -7.57 -8.12
C PRO A 66 -0.79 -6.98 -6.70
N LEU A 67 0.35 -6.55 -6.13
CA LEU A 67 0.43 -5.95 -4.80
C LEU A 67 0.21 -4.43 -4.82
N SER A 68 0.45 -3.74 -5.94
CA SER A 68 0.29 -2.28 -6.01
C SER A 68 -1.11 -1.77 -5.65
N PRO A 69 -2.22 -2.43 -6.05
CA PRO A 69 -3.56 -2.03 -5.65
C PRO A 69 -3.84 -2.19 -4.15
N LEU A 70 -3.06 -3.01 -3.43
CA LEU A 70 -3.28 -3.27 -2.01
C LEU A 70 -2.89 -2.08 -1.13
N SER A 71 -2.13 -1.12 -1.66
CA SER A 71 -1.92 0.19 -1.05
C SER A 71 -3.21 0.93 -0.70
N ASN A 72 -4.29 0.72 -1.47
CA ASN A 72 -5.61 1.30 -1.19
C ASN A 72 -6.24 0.77 0.10
N CYS A 73 -5.76 -0.36 0.64
CA CYS A 73 -6.24 -0.85 1.93
C CYS A 73 -5.68 -0.04 3.12
N MET A 74 -4.82 0.97 2.89
CA MET A 74 -4.39 1.93 3.90
C MET A 74 -5.61 2.69 4.41
N LYS A 75 -6.15 2.26 5.56
CA LYS A 75 -7.26 2.97 6.18
C LYS A 75 -6.73 4.24 6.86
N PRO A 76 -7.19 5.42 6.46
CA PRO A 76 -6.76 6.66 7.07
C PRO A 76 -7.40 6.79 8.46
N SER A 77 -6.61 7.23 9.45
CA SER A 77 -7.07 7.45 10.83
C SER A 77 -7.71 8.83 11.06
N LEU A 78 -8.03 9.56 9.99
CA LEU A 78 -8.57 10.91 10.10
C LEU A 78 -10.06 10.90 10.51
N GLN A 79 -10.45 11.82 11.40
CA GLN A 79 -11.86 12.09 11.76
C GLN A 79 -12.64 12.83 10.65
N SER A 80 -12.44 12.44 9.40
CA SER A 80 -13.26 12.87 8.28
C SER A 80 -14.62 12.19 8.32
N SER A 81 -15.68 12.91 7.94
CA SER A 81 -17.01 12.30 7.75
C SER A 81 -16.99 11.25 6.64
N ILE A 82 -16.27 11.54 5.55
CA ILE A 82 -16.00 10.60 4.46
C ILE A 82 -14.56 10.87 3.99
N PHE A 83 -13.75 9.82 3.88
CA PHE A 83 -12.46 9.86 3.21
C PHE A 83 -12.34 8.61 2.33
N MET A 84 -11.99 8.83 1.08
CA MET A 84 -11.79 7.81 0.07
C MET A 84 -10.45 8.06 -0.60
N ARG A 85 -9.69 6.99 -0.81
CA ARG A 85 -8.45 7.00 -1.59
C ARG A 85 -8.61 6.03 -2.74
N TYR A 86 -8.24 6.45 -3.94
CA TYR A 86 -8.12 5.59 -5.11
C TYR A 86 -6.77 5.84 -5.77
N LEU A 87 -5.81 4.94 -5.51
CA LEU A 87 -4.42 5.08 -5.96
C LEU A 87 -3.81 6.41 -5.47
N ASP A 88 -3.59 7.33 -6.40
CA ASP A 88 -3.06 8.68 -6.21
C ASP A 88 -4.14 9.75 -5.97
N ASP A 89 -5.42 9.41 -6.14
CA ASP A 89 -6.53 10.33 -5.92
C ASP A 89 -7.07 10.28 -4.48
N TYR A 90 -7.27 11.45 -3.90
CA TYR A 90 -7.85 11.64 -2.57
C TYR A 90 -9.17 12.40 -2.64
N PHE A 91 -10.21 11.84 -2.02
CA PHE A 91 -11.51 12.49 -1.85
C PHE A 91 -11.89 12.53 -0.38
N ALA A 92 -12.05 13.73 0.18
CA ALA A 92 -12.43 13.92 1.57
C ALA A 92 -13.59 14.91 1.71
N LEU A 93 -14.61 14.53 2.49
CA LEU A 93 -15.65 15.43 2.97
C LEU A 93 -15.46 15.62 4.48
N CYS A 94 -15.17 16.86 4.85
CA CYS A 94 -14.92 17.25 6.24
C CYS A 94 -16.05 18.16 6.74
N SER A 95 -16.52 17.92 7.96
CA SER A 95 -17.43 18.86 8.62
C SER A 95 -16.70 20.17 8.91
N HIS A 96 -17.36 21.30 8.63
CA HIS A 96 -16.80 22.61 8.92
C HIS A 96 -16.34 22.72 10.38
N GLY A 97 -15.11 23.19 10.59
CA GLY A 97 -14.54 23.41 11.93
C GLY A 97 -13.95 22.18 12.65
N LYS A 98 -14.12 20.95 12.14
CA LYS A 98 -13.52 19.75 12.77
C LYS A 98 -12.06 19.50 12.37
N ILE A 99 -11.72 19.80 11.11
CA ILE A 99 -10.38 19.58 10.54
C ILE A 99 -10.04 20.81 9.70
N ASN A 100 -8.87 21.39 9.92
CA ASN A 100 -8.34 22.45 9.05
C ASN A 100 -7.76 21.81 7.78
N LEU A 101 -7.93 22.47 6.63
CA LEU A 101 -7.31 22.05 5.36
C LEU A 101 -5.82 21.72 5.50
N GLY A 102 -5.05 22.51 6.26
CA GLY A 102 -3.63 22.23 6.49
C GLY A 102 -3.36 20.93 7.25
N GLN A 103 -4.24 20.54 8.19
CA GLN A 103 -4.13 19.24 8.87
C GLN A 103 -4.46 18.08 7.93
N LEU A 104 -5.43 18.26 7.04
CA LEU A 104 -5.78 17.27 6.02
C LEU A 104 -4.63 17.09 5.02
N LEU A 105 -4.03 18.19 4.55
CA LEU A 105 -2.91 18.16 3.61
C LEU A 105 -1.68 17.49 4.23
N ASN A 106 -1.27 17.90 5.43
CA ASN A 106 -0.15 17.25 6.14
C ASN A 106 -0.38 15.74 6.36
N PHE A 107 -1.63 15.34 6.55
CA PHE A 107 -1.98 13.93 6.69
C PHE A 107 -1.84 13.17 5.35
N ILE A 108 -2.27 13.78 4.24
CA ILE A 108 -2.10 13.20 2.90
C ILE A 108 -0.60 13.05 2.60
N ASP A 109 0.20 14.07 2.90
CA ASP A 109 1.66 14.03 2.71
C ASP A 109 2.29 12.84 3.47
N GLN A 110 1.87 12.60 4.72
CA GLN A 110 2.33 11.44 5.50
C GLN A 110 1.93 10.08 4.90
N LEU A 111 0.81 10.01 4.17
CA LEU A 111 0.40 8.78 3.50
C LEU A 111 1.29 8.49 2.29
N ASP A 112 1.80 9.53 1.63
CA ASP A 112 2.62 9.42 0.42
C ASP A 112 4.14 9.35 0.70
N ASP A 113 4.62 9.82 1.87
CA ASP A 113 6.04 9.78 2.32
C ASP A 113 6.48 8.44 2.94
#